data_AF-A0A7C6DPJ0-F1
#
_entry.id   AF-A0A7C6DPJ0-F1
#
_cell.length_a   1.000
_cell.length_b   1.000
_cell.length_c   1.000
_cell.angle_alpha   90.00
_cell.angle_beta   90.00
_cell.angle_gamma   90.00
#
_symmetry.space_group_name_H-M   'P 1'
#
loop_
_entity.id
_entity.type
_entity.pdbx_description
1 polymer ?
#
loop_
_entity_poly.entity_id
_entity_poly.type
_entity_poly.pdbx_seq_one_letter_code
_entity_poly.pdbx_strand_id
1 'polypeptide(L)'
;RQTYPTLRRYFGSELSPGIDGDPRIAILNVKTTGVAGYYAFTDEYPRSVSPYSNEREILYLNASAQRPGTRAYDGVLAHEFTHMIQFGVSRGGDTWLQEGQAELGARIVLGASSAGFAGSFLAQPDTQLNEWGEIGSPVGPHYGAAYLFLSYFADRYGGYAAVGRLIALGTRGPDAFDSALRDMGIGRTFEQVVRDWLVANYVRSPGADSPYRGYDGLTGRSGATRVSSLPYRRADTVHSYGADYIEIPATDSEVAVEFEGARTAAIAGPAPAEGAWQWWSNRGDVVDSRLTRRLDLPALQRLTLSFKLWFDTERGFDYCYVEISDDNGRSWTVLSGRHSTALNNTGLSFGQAYTGRSGDGPNAEWVDEQIDLTPYAGKPVLLRFEYVTDDAYNADGVGIDAIAIPEMGFFDGAEGSEDGWIAEGFVRTRNVVVPRYSVQVFAPDGLGGSRLIELDADNRGRLVFRPGAANADGVAAVVAIAGETRYTRRPTEYTLTIARAR
;
A
#
# COMPACT_ATOMS: atom_id res chain seq x y z
N ARG A 1 7.72 -32.83 -0.08
CA ARG A 1 7.19 -31.52 -0.54
C ARG A 1 8.30 -30.88 -1.35
N GLN A 2 8.00 -30.28 -2.51
CA GLN A 2 9.04 -29.76 -3.40
C GLN A 2 8.77 -28.28 -3.65
N THR A 3 9.48 -27.38 -2.97
CA THR A 3 9.31 -25.92 -3.09
C THR A 3 9.46 -25.45 -4.53
N TYR A 4 10.62 -25.74 -5.12
CA TYR A 4 11.03 -25.23 -6.43
C TYR A 4 10.04 -25.56 -7.58
N PRO A 5 9.72 -26.83 -7.89
CA PRO A 5 8.79 -27.13 -8.98
C PRO A 5 7.34 -26.74 -8.66
N THR A 6 6.96 -26.67 -7.39
CA THR A 6 5.58 -26.31 -7.02
C THR A 6 5.32 -24.83 -7.22
N LEU A 7 6.22 -23.96 -6.75
CA LEU A 7 6.06 -22.52 -6.91
C LEU A 7 6.24 -22.12 -8.37
N ARG A 8 7.21 -22.70 -9.09
CA ARG A 8 7.36 -22.42 -10.53
C ARG A 8 6.12 -22.79 -11.35
N ARG A 9 5.43 -23.88 -10.99
CA ARG A 9 4.20 -24.29 -11.66
C ARG A 9 3.09 -23.24 -11.59
N TYR A 10 2.97 -22.53 -10.46
CA TYR A 10 1.86 -21.59 -10.25
C TYR A 10 2.23 -20.14 -10.48
N PHE A 11 3.46 -19.73 -10.11
CA PHE A 11 3.84 -18.32 -10.03
C PHE A 11 4.82 -17.88 -11.12
N GLY A 12 5.39 -18.80 -11.90
CA GLY A 12 6.29 -18.46 -13.01
C GLY A 12 7.71 -18.97 -12.79
N SER A 13 8.73 -18.17 -13.07
CA SER A 13 10.12 -18.56 -12.84
C SER A 13 10.95 -17.35 -12.45
N GLU A 14 11.90 -17.59 -11.57
CA GLU A 14 13.05 -16.72 -11.35
C GLU A 14 13.87 -16.52 -12.62
N LEU A 15 14.77 -15.54 -12.61
CA LEU A 15 15.78 -15.40 -13.66
C LEU A 15 16.68 -16.63 -13.66
N SER A 16 16.84 -17.26 -14.84
CA SER A 16 17.69 -18.44 -15.01
C SER A 16 18.16 -18.58 -16.46
N PRO A 17 19.47 -18.62 -16.74
CA PRO A 17 20.55 -18.39 -15.78
C PRO A 17 20.48 -16.96 -15.21
N GLY A 18 21.03 -16.81 -14.02
CA GLY A 18 21.03 -15.58 -13.26
C GLY A 18 21.92 -14.47 -13.76
N ILE A 19 22.06 -13.41 -12.96
CA ILE A 19 22.98 -12.30 -13.24
C ILE A 19 24.44 -12.75 -13.35
N ASP A 20 24.85 -13.80 -12.62
CA ASP A 20 26.20 -14.41 -12.71
C ASP A 20 26.32 -15.47 -13.83
N GLY A 21 25.23 -15.75 -14.55
CA GLY A 21 25.18 -16.80 -15.57
C GLY A 21 25.08 -18.23 -15.00
N ASP A 22 24.96 -18.42 -13.68
CA ASP A 22 24.77 -19.71 -13.01
C ASP A 22 23.25 -20.01 -12.91
N PRO A 23 22.77 -21.20 -13.30
CA PRO A 23 21.36 -21.56 -13.11
C PRO A 23 21.03 -22.02 -11.69
N ARG A 24 22.01 -22.02 -10.76
CA ARG A 24 21.83 -22.52 -9.38
C ARG A 24 21.54 -21.36 -8.42
N ILE A 25 20.51 -21.56 -7.59
CA ILE A 25 20.19 -20.66 -6.48
C ILE A 25 21.08 -20.98 -5.28
N ALA A 26 21.68 -19.96 -4.69
CA ALA A 26 22.41 -20.05 -3.43
C ALA A 26 21.46 -19.92 -2.23
N ILE A 27 21.64 -20.76 -1.21
CA ILE A 27 20.92 -20.64 0.08
C ILE A 27 21.95 -20.39 1.17
N LEU A 28 21.99 -19.17 1.68
CA LEU A 28 22.90 -18.78 2.75
C LEU A 28 22.19 -18.86 4.10
N ASN A 29 22.68 -19.74 4.96
CA ASN A 29 22.18 -19.88 6.32
C ASN A 29 22.99 -18.98 7.25
N VAL A 30 22.36 -17.94 7.79
CA VAL A 30 22.98 -16.96 8.67
C VAL A 30 22.37 -17.00 10.06
N LYS A 31 23.10 -16.50 11.05
CA LYS A 31 22.54 -16.21 12.37
C LYS A 31 22.32 -14.71 12.45
N THR A 32 21.06 -14.29 12.46
CA THR A 32 20.67 -12.88 12.56
C THR A 32 19.49 -12.71 13.52
N THR A 33 19.08 -11.47 13.76
CA THR A 33 17.92 -11.10 14.57
C THR A 33 16.95 -10.28 13.71
N GLY A 34 15.66 -10.33 14.02
CA GLY A 34 14.65 -9.45 13.41
C GLY A 34 13.87 -10.07 12.23
N VAL A 35 14.45 -11.00 11.48
CA VAL A 35 13.79 -11.67 10.34
C VAL A 35 13.99 -13.19 10.35
N ALA A 36 13.06 -13.93 9.74
CA ALA A 36 13.16 -15.39 9.59
C ALA A 36 13.89 -15.81 8.30
N GLY A 37 13.71 -15.03 7.24
CA GLY A 37 14.39 -15.11 5.95
C GLY A 37 14.42 -13.72 5.32
N TYR A 38 15.15 -13.61 4.21
CA TYR A 38 15.18 -12.40 3.40
C TYR A 38 15.64 -12.73 1.97
N TYR A 39 15.04 -12.06 0.99
CA TYR A 39 15.50 -11.96 -0.39
C TYR A 39 15.89 -10.51 -0.67
N ALA A 40 17.13 -10.31 -1.13
CA ALA A 40 17.67 -8.99 -1.44
C ALA A 40 17.66 -8.79 -2.96
N PHE A 41 16.69 -8.04 -3.48
CA PHE A 41 16.65 -7.71 -4.92
C PHE A 41 17.92 -6.99 -5.40
N THR A 42 18.64 -6.30 -4.50
CA THR A 42 19.90 -5.62 -4.80
C THR A 42 21.00 -6.57 -5.26
N ASP A 43 20.93 -7.86 -4.88
CA ASP A 43 21.87 -8.90 -5.33
C ASP A 43 21.70 -9.27 -6.80
N GLU A 44 20.59 -8.85 -7.42
CA GLU A 44 20.26 -9.06 -8.84
C GLU A 44 20.80 -7.94 -9.75
N TYR A 45 21.56 -6.99 -9.19
CA TYR A 45 22.16 -5.88 -9.93
C TYR A 45 23.70 -5.94 -9.92
N PRO A 46 24.38 -5.45 -10.96
CA PRO A 46 25.84 -5.36 -10.93
C PRO A 46 26.34 -4.46 -9.81
N ARG A 47 27.54 -4.70 -9.30
CA ARG A 47 28.18 -3.86 -8.26
C ARG A 47 28.43 -2.42 -8.69
N SER A 48 28.49 -2.16 -9.99
CA SER A 48 28.55 -0.79 -10.52
C SER A 48 27.24 -0.01 -10.33
N VAL A 49 26.13 -0.71 -10.08
CA VAL A 49 24.80 -0.14 -9.81
C VAL A 49 24.49 -0.24 -8.31
N SER A 50 24.67 -1.41 -7.70
CA SER A 50 24.47 -1.65 -6.27
C SER A 50 25.77 -2.12 -5.61
N PRO A 51 26.55 -1.24 -4.95
CA PRO A 51 27.89 -1.56 -4.46
C PRO A 51 27.98 -2.76 -3.51
N TYR A 52 26.89 -3.11 -2.83
CA TYR A 52 26.81 -4.21 -1.88
C TYR A 52 26.26 -5.52 -2.46
N SER A 53 25.92 -5.53 -3.75
CA SER A 53 25.40 -6.71 -4.44
C SER A 53 26.36 -7.90 -4.40
N ASN A 54 25.79 -9.09 -4.18
CA ASN A 54 26.46 -10.37 -4.37
C ASN A 54 26.47 -10.84 -5.81
N GLU A 55 25.75 -10.15 -6.71
CA GLU A 55 25.59 -10.48 -8.13
C GLU A 55 25.18 -11.95 -8.28
N ARG A 56 24.12 -12.38 -7.58
CA ARG A 56 23.71 -13.79 -7.50
C ARG A 56 22.27 -13.98 -7.03
N GLU A 57 21.61 -15.01 -7.55
CA GLU A 57 20.32 -15.49 -7.04
C GLU A 57 20.53 -16.19 -5.69
N ILE A 58 20.38 -15.43 -4.61
CA ILE A 58 20.67 -15.87 -3.25
C ILE A 58 19.47 -15.64 -2.32
N LEU A 59 19.19 -16.64 -1.48
CA LEU A 59 18.20 -16.57 -0.39
C LEU A 59 18.91 -16.62 0.96
N TYR A 60 18.60 -15.67 1.84
CA TYR A 60 19.16 -15.59 3.19
C TYR A 60 18.17 -16.19 4.18
N LEU A 61 18.57 -17.25 4.88
CA LEU A 61 17.73 -17.90 5.88
C LEU A 61 18.33 -17.79 7.27
N ASN A 62 17.52 -17.33 8.24
CA ASN A 62 17.96 -17.18 9.62
C ASN A 62 17.91 -18.53 10.34
N ALA A 63 19.05 -19.20 10.40
CA ALA A 63 19.22 -20.48 11.08
C ALA A 63 19.03 -20.40 12.61
N SER A 64 19.04 -19.19 13.19
CA SER A 64 18.68 -18.97 14.60
C SER A 64 17.16 -18.91 14.82
N ALA A 65 16.40 -18.47 13.82
CA ALA A 65 14.93 -18.39 13.90
C ALA A 65 14.29 -19.71 13.50
N GLN A 66 14.76 -20.34 12.42
CA GLN A 66 14.23 -21.61 11.92
C GLN A 66 15.36 -22.60 11.64
N ARG A 67 15.24 -23.80 12.19
CA ARG A 67 16.24 -24.85 12.00
C ARG A 67 16.09 -25.49 10.61
N PRO A 68 17.19 -25.64 9.83
CA PRO A 68 17.16 -26.38 8.57
C PRO A 68 16.58 -27.79 8.71
N GLY A 69 15.77 -28.20 7.73
CA GLY A 69 15.08 -29.50 7.71
C GLY A 69 13.78 -29.54 8.54
N THR A 70 13.30 -28.40 9.02
CA THR A 70 11.98 -28.30 9.69
C THR A 70 10.93 -27.74 8.73
N ARG A 71 9.65 -28.03 9.02
CA ARG A 71 8.53 -27.49 8.25
C ARG A 71 8.50 -25.97 8.21
N ALA A 72 8.88 -25.33 9.32
CA ALA A 72 8.91 -23.87 9.41
C ALA A 72 10.01 -23.28 8.53
N TYR A 73 11.20 -23.92 8.50
CA TYR A 73 12.26 -23.55 7.56
C TYR A 73 11.83 -23.68 6.09
N ASP A 74 11.17 -24.79 5.74
CA ASP A 74 10.66 -24.99 4.37
C ASP A 74 9.61 -23.93 3.98
N GLY A 75 8.84 -23.44 4.96
CA GLY A 75 7.88 -22.35 4.78
C GLY A 75 8.56 -21.03 4.45
N VAL A 76 9.57 -20.64 5.25
CA VAL A 76 10.36 -19.43 4.99
C VAL A 76 11.09 -19.55 3.66
N LEU A 77 11.71 -20.69 3.36
CA LEU A 77 12.36 -20.89 2.06
C LEU A 77 11.38 -20.72 0.88
N ALA A 78 10.14 -21.21 1.02
CA ALA A 78 9.10 -21.03 0.01
C ALA A 78 8.63 -19.58 -0.11
N HIS A 79 8.55 -18.86 1.02
CA HIS A 79 8.25 -17.42 1.07
C HIS A 79 9.32 -16.64 0.28
N GLU A 80 10.59 -16.76 0.67
CA GLU A 80 11.68 -16.01 0.05
C GLU A 80 11.88 -16.39 -1.43
N PHE A 81 11.69 -17.66 -1.79
CA PHE A 81 11.76 -18.07 -3.20
C PHE A 81 10.61 -17.49 -4.03
N THR A 82 9.47 -17.15 -3.42
CA THR A 82 8.38 -16.46 -4.13
C THR A 82 8.80 -15.04 -4.52
N HIS A 83 9.53 -14.32 -3.66
CA HIS A 83 10.10 -13.01 -3.99
C HIS A 83 11.07 -13.05 -5.17
N MET A 84 11.93 -14.07 -5.22
CA MET A 84 12.81 -14.29 -6.36
C MET A 84 12.05 -14.55 -7.68
N ILE A 85 10.94 -15.30 -7.64
CA ILE A 85 10.06 -15.48 -8.81
C ILE A 85 9.40 -14.15 -9.19
N GLN A 86 8.90 -13.38 -8.22
CA GLN A 86 8.29 -12.07 -8.47
C GLN A 86 9.27 -11.17 -9.22
N PHE A 87 10.51 -11.06 -8.75
CA PHE A 87 11.55 -10.29 -9.41
C PHE A 87 11.81 -10.71 -10.86
N GLY A 88 11.82 -12.02 -11.13
CA GLY A 88 12.04 -12.58 -12.47
C GLY A 88 10.83 -12.45 -13.43
N VAL A 89 9.61 -12.42 -12.90
CA VAL A 89 8.38 -12.36 -13.69
C VAL A 89 7.93 -10.92 -13.93
N SER A 90 7.84 -10.10 -12.88
CA SER A 90 7.42 -8.71 -12.97
C SER A 90 7.96 -7.87 -11.83
N ARG A 91 8.68 -6.80 -12.18
CA ARG A 91 9.18 -5.82 -11.22
C ARG A 91 8.10 -4.79 -10.88
N GLY A 92 8.14 -4.22 -9.67
CA GLY A 92 7.29 -3.09 -9.28
C GLY A 92 5.87 -3.47 -8.86
N GLY A 93 5.69 -4.54 -8.08
CA GLY A 93 4.43 -4.83 -7.40
C GLY A 93 4.32 -4.09 -6.06
N ASP A 94 3.12 -3.84 -5.57
CA ASP A 94 2.95 -3.26 -4.23
C ASP A 94 3.33 -4.28 -3.15
N THR A 95 4.05 -3.83 -2.12
CA THR A 95 4.58 -4.65 -1.02
C THR A 95 3.51 -5.57 -0.41
N TRP A 96 2.31 -5.05 -0.11
CA TRP A 96 1.23 -5.87 0.49
C TRP A 96 0.84 -7.07 -0.40
N LEU A 97 0.83 -6.86 -1.72
CA LEU A 97 0.47 -7.89 -2.68
C LEU A 97 1.62 -8.90 -2.82
N GLN A 98 2.86 -8.42 -2.86
CA GLN A 98 4.05 -9.26 -2.93
C GLN A 98 4.16 -10.19 -1.70
N GLU A 99 4.00 -9.63 -0.50
CA GLU A 99 4.07 -10.37 0.77
C GLU A 99 2.92 -11.36 0.91
N GLY A 100 1.69 -10.97 0.53
CA GLY A 100 0.57 -11.89 0.51
C GLY A 100 0.76 -13.07 -0.46
N GLN A 101 1.36 -12.83 -1.62
CA GLN A 101 1.70 -13.87 -2.60
C GLN A 101 2.76 -14.82 -2.06
N ALA A 102 3.77 -14.29 -1.36
CA ALA A 102 4.81 -15.09 -0.72
C ALA A 102 4.27 -15.96 0.42
N GLU A 103 3.38 -15.42 1.27
CA GLU A 103 2.64 -16.19 2.28
C GLU A 103 1.78 -17.29 1.65
N LEU A 104 1.14 -17.01 0.51
CA LEU A 104 0.40 -18.03 -0.23
C LEU A 104 1.34 -19.08 -0.83
N GLY A 105 2.52 -18.69 -1.28
CA GLY A 105 3.59 -19.60 -1.72
C GLY A 105 3.98 -20.59 -0.61
N ALA A 106 4.21 -20.08 0.60
CA ALA A 106 4.45 -20.90 1.77
C ALA A 106 3.26 -21.85 2.05
N ARG A 107 2.01 -21.35 2.00
CA ARG A 107 0.79 -22.19 2.16
C ARG A 107 0.75 -23.33 1.14
N ILE A 108 1.01 -23.05 -0.15
CA ILE A 108 0.97 -24.05 -1.23
C ILE A 108 1.95 -25.19 -0.94
N VAL A 109 3.18 -24.85 -0.54
CA VAL A 109 4.23 -25.84 -0.29
C VAL A 109 3.96 -26.63 0.99
N LEU A 110 3.51 -25.94 2.04
CA LEU A 110 3.29 -26.55 3.35
C LEU A 110 1.96 -27.29 3.47
N GLY A 111 0.95 -26.94 2.68
CA GLY A 111 -0.43 -27.41 2.84
C GLY A 111 -1.04 -27.01 4.20
N ALA A 112 -0.63 -25.87 4.77
CA ALA A 112 -1.21 -25.32 6.00
C ALA A 112 -1.30 -23.80 5.94
N SER A 113 -2.31 -23.28 6.61
CA SER A 113 -2.64 -21.85 6.67
C SER A 113 -1.75 -21.09 7.65
N SER A 114 -1.45 -19.82 7.35
CA SER A 114 -0.75 -18.88 8.24
C SER A 114 -1.66 -18.37 9.37
N ALA A 115 -2.07 -19.28 10.25
CA ALA A 115 -3.09 -19.03 11.28
C ALA A 115 -2.74 -17.88 12.25
N GLY A 116 -1.45 -17.66 12.53
CA GLY A 116 -0.98 -16.56 13.36
C GLY A 116 -1.30 -15.20 12.75
N PHE A 117 -0.82 -14.94 11.53
CA PHE A 117 -1.09 -13.70 10.80
C PHE A 117 -2.58 -13.49 10.52
N ALA A 118 -3.28 -14.55 10.09
CA ALA A 118 -4.73 -14.51 9.93
C ALA A 118 -5.44 -14.06 11.22
N GLY A 119 -5.05 -14.62 12.37
CA GLY A 119 -5.59 -14.23 13.67
C GLY A 119 -5.30 -12.76 14.03
N SER A 120 -4.11 -12.25 13.70
CA SER A 120 -3.74 -10.84 13.93
C SER A 120 -4.63 -9.89 13.15
N PHE A 121 -4.89 -10.15 11.86
CA PHE A 121 -5.80 -9.33 11.07
C PHE A 121 -7.25 -9.44 11.56
N LEU A 122 -7.73 -10.65 11.83
CA LEU A 122 -9.11 -10.82 12.31
C LEU A 122 -9.33 -10.12 13.67
N ALA A 123 -8.30 -9.96 14.50
CA ALA A 123 -8.38 -9.16 15.71
C ALA A 123 -8.39 -7.63 15.46
N GLN A 124 -7.87 -7.18 14.32
CA GLN A 124 -7.74 -5.76 13.94
C GLN A 124 -8.22 -5.55 12.48
N PRO A 125 -9.52 -5.77 12.21
CA PRO A 125 -10.02 -5.83 10.84
C PRO A 125 -10.03 -4.49 10.09
N ASP A 126 -9.82 -3.37 10.79
CA ASP A 126 -9.63 -2.05 10.19
C ASP A 126 -8.18 -1.82 9.67
N THR A 127 -7.38 -2.87 9.60
CA THR A 127 -6.09 -2.81 8.89
C THR A 127 -6.33 -2.65 7.39
N GLN A 128 -5.79 -1.58 6.79
CA GLN A 128 -5.91 -1.30 5.36
C GLN A 128 -5.24 -2.40 4.52
N LEU A 129 -6.01 -3.01 3.61
CA LEU A 129 -5.53 -4.12 2.77
C LEU A 129 -4.40 -3.72 1.81
N ASN A 130 -4.49 -2.55 1.19
CA ASN A 130 -3.55 -2.08 0.17
C ASN A 130 -2.46 -1.15 0.73
N GLU A 131 -2.03 -1.42 1.95
CA GLU A 131 -0.99 -0.67 2.66
C GLU A 131 -0.06 -1.63 3.40
N TRP A 132 1.17 -1.17 3.63
CA TRP A 132 2.13 -1.82 4.49
C TRP A 132 2.57 -0.85 5.60
N GLY A 133 2.93 -1.38 6.77
CA GLY A 133 3.40 -0.58 7.89
C GLY A 133 4.90 -0.25 7.79
N GLU A 134 5.31 0.88 8.39
CA GLU A 134 6.72 1.24 8.53
C GLU A 134 7.47 0.21 9.39
N ILE A 135 8.79 0.06 9.17
CA ILE A 135 9.68 -0.74 10.02
C ILE A 135 9.44 -0.42 11.51
N GLY A 136 9.08 -1.44 12.29
CA GLY A 136 8.78 -1.31 13.72
C GLY A 136 7.29 -1.24 14.07
N SER A 137 6.41 -1.09 13.08
CA SER A 137 4.97 -1.25 13.24
C SER A 137 4.57 -2.72 13.36
N PRO A 138 3.42 -3.05 14.00
CA PRO A 138 2.90 -4.42 13.97
C PRO A 138 2.54 -4.83 12.53
N VAL A 139 3.45 -5.52 11.84
CA VAL A 139 3.24 -5.99 10.45
C VAL A 139 2.28 -7.20 10.37
N GLY A 140 2.05 -7.90 11.49
CA GLY A 140 1.25 -9.12 11.54
C GLY A 140 -0.18 -8.98 10.97
N PRO A 141 -0.95 -7.93 11.28
CA PRO A 141 -2.23 -7.64 10.64
C PRO A 141 -2.14 -7.41 9.13
N HIS A 142 -1.09 -6.76 8.61
CA HIS A 142 -0.91 -6.56 7.17
C HIS A 142 -0.64 -7.88 6.45
N TYR A 143 0.26 -8.71 6.98
CA TYR A 143 0.46 -10.10 6.52
C TYR A 143 -0.85 -10.88 6.53
N GLY A 144 -1.63 -10.76 7.61
CA GLY A 144 -2.91 -11.42 7.76
C GLY A 144 -3.94 -10.98 6.72
N ALA A 145 -4.07 -9.68 6.49
CA ALA A 145 -4.99 -9.10 5.52
C ALA A 145 -4.67 -9.61 4.10
N ALA A 146 -3.40 -9.46 3.68
CA ALA A 146 -2.94 -9.86 2.36
C ALA A 146 -3.07 -11.37 2.14
N TYR A 147 -2.65 -12.18 3.12
CA TYR A 147 -2.78 -13.64 3.07
C TYR A 147 -4.24 -14.09 2.95
N LEU A 148 -5.13 -13.54 3.78
CA LEU A 148 -6.55 -13.90 3.78
C LEU A 148 -7.22 -13.46 2.47
N PHE A 149 -6.96 -12.25 2.00
CA PHE A 149 -7.55 -11.76 0.76
C PHE A 149 -7.11 -12.58 -0.45
N LEU A 150 -5.82 -12.88 -0.60
CA LEU A 150 -5.33 -13.70 -1.71
C LEU A 150 -5.76 -15.16 -1.60
N SER A 151 -5.87 -15.69 -0.39
CA SER A 151 -6.48 -17.00 -0.15
C SER A 151 -7.92 -17.03 -0.62
N TYR A 152 -8.72 -16.02 -0.25
CA TYR A 152 -10.10 -15.87 -0.69
C TYR A 152 -10.17 -15.75 -2.22
N PHE A 153 -9.36 -14.88 -2.81
CA PHE A 153 -9.32 -14.67 -4.25
C PHE A 153 -8.98 -15.96 -5.01
N ALA A 154 -7.95 -16.70 -4.58
CA ALA A 154 -7.57 -17.98 -5.16
C ALA A 154 -8.73 -18.98 -5.06
N ASP A 155 -9.34 -19.13 -3.88
CA ASP A 155 -10.40 -20.12 -3.65
C ASP A 155 -11.67 -19.81 -4.45
N ARG A 156 -11.96 -18.53 -4.78
CA ARG A 156 -13.15 -18.15 -5.55
C ARG A 156 -12.95 -18.01 -7.06
N TYR A 157 -11.77 -17.61 -7.54
CA TYR A 157 -11.62 -17.08 -8.90
C TYR A 157 -10.57 -17.78 -9.78
N GLY A 158 -10.13 -19.00 -9.43
CA GLY A 158 -9.30 -19.82 -10.33
C GLY A 158 -8.09 -20.50 -9.69
N GLY A 159 -8.07 -20.63 -8.37
CA GLY A 159 -7.00 -21.26 -7.61
C GLY A 159 -5.70 -20.46 -7.66
N TYR A 160 -4.59 -21.13 -7.35
CA TYR A 160 -3.26 -20.50 -7.31
C TYR A 160 -2.80 -19.95 -8.66
N ALA A 161 -3.33 -20.46 -9.77
CA ALA A 161 -3.04 -19.93 -11.10
C ALA A 161 -3.59 -18.51 -11.30
N ALA A 162 -4.72 -18.16 -10.66
CA ALA A 162 -5.24 -16.80 -10.70
C ALA A 162 -4.29 -15.81 -9.99
N VAL A 163 -3.65 -16.25 -8.90
CA VAL A 163 -2.64 -15.45 -8.18
C VAL A 163 -1.36 -15.30 -9.00
N GLY A 164 -0.92 -16.37 -9.69
CA GLY A 164 0.20 -16.28 -10.63
C GLY A 164 -0.04 -15.29 -11.78
N ARG A 165 -1.28 -15.12 -12.24
CA ARG A 165 -1.63 -14.08 -13.23
C ARG A 165 -1.45 -12.67 -12.67
N LEU A 166 -1.80 -12.44 -11.40
CA LEU A 166 -1.58 -11.14 -10.76
C LEU A 166 -0.09 -10.77 -10.75
N ILE A 167 0.79 -11.74 -10.48
CA ILE A 167 2.24 -11.55 -10.57
C ILE A 167 2.65 -11.14 -11.99
N ALA A 168 2.11 -11.80 -13.01
CA ALA A 168 2.50 -11.59 -14.41
C ALA A 168 1.97 -10.29 -15.05
N LEU A 169 0.96 -9.62 -14.47
CA LEU A 169 0.34 -8.45 -15.09
C LEU A 169 1.18 -7.18 -15.03
N GLY A 170 2.08 -7.05 -14.04
CA GLY A 170 2.88 -5.83 -13.82
C GLY A 170 2.09 -4.55 -13.50
N THR A 171 0.78 -4.68 -13.34
CA THR A 171 -0.12 -3.65 -12.80
C THR A 171 -0.14 -3.72 -11.27
N ARG A 172 -0.49 -2.60 -10.61
CA ARG A 172 -0.41 -2.44 -9.15
C ARG A 172 -1.78 -2.46 -8.47
N GLY A 173 -1.77 -2.81 -7.19
CA GLY A 173 -2.90 -2.63 -6.28
C GLY A 173 -4.27 -3.11 -6.80
N PRO A 174 -5.35 -2.38 -6.50
CA PRO A 174 -6.70 -2.67 -6.98
C PRO A 174 -6.82 -2.86 -8.50
N ASP A 175 -6.06 -2.11 -9.29
CA ASP A 175 -6.13 -2.14 -10.76
C ASP A 175 -5.62 -3.47 -11.33
N ALA A 176 -4.71 -4.15 -10.63
CA ALA A 176 -4.24 -5.48 -10.98
C ALA A 176 -5.36 -6.53 -10.88
N PHE A 177 -6.20 -6.43 -9.86
CA PHE A 177 -7.33 -7.33 -9.68
C PHE A 177 -8.42 -7.06 -10.72
N ASP A 178 -8.74 -5.80 -11.00
CA ASP A 178 -9.70 -5.45 -12.05
C ASP A 178 -9.26 -5.98 -13.42
N SER A 179 -7.96 -5.86 -13.73
CA SER A 179 -7.39 -6.36 -14.98
C SER A 179 -7.43 -7.89 -15.02
N ALA A 180 -7.01 -8.57 -13.96
CA ALA A 180 -7.06 -10.03 -13.87
C ALA A 180 -8.49 -10.58 -13.97
N LEU A 181 -9.45 -9.98 -13.26
CA LEU A 181 -10.86 -10.37 -13.30
C LEU A 181 -11.42 -10.20 -14.72
N ARG A 182 -11.12 -9.08 -15.38
CA ARG A 182 -11.51 -8.83 -16.78
C ARG A 182 -10.93 -9.87 -17.74
N ASP A 183 -9.64 -10.17 -17.63
CA ASP A 183 -8.94 -11.13 -18.49
C ASP A 183 -9.45 -12.56 -18.29
N MET A 184 -9.89 -12.90 -17.07
CA MET A 184 -10.55 -14.17 -16.76
C MET A 184 -12.03 -14.22 -17.18
N GLY A 185 -12.58 -13.13 -17.74
CA GLY A 185 -13.98 -13.04 -18.12
C GLY A 185 -14.94 -12.95 -16.93
N ILE A 186 -14.46 -12.51 -15.77
CA ILE A 186 -15.21 -12.39 -14.53
C ILE A 186 -15.73 -10.97 -14.40
N GLY A 187 -17.05 -10.78 -14.51
CA GLY A 187 -17.72 -9.48 -14.46
C GLY A 187 -17.82 -8.88 -13.05
N ARG A 188 -16.70 -8.81 -12.32
CA ARG A 188 -16.61 -8.26 -10.96
C ARG A 188 -15.49 -7.21 -10.89
N THR A 189 -15.63 -6.24 -9.99
CA THR A 189 -14.56 -5.30 -9.65
C THR A 189 -13.83 -5.72 -8.37
N PHE A 190 -12.64 -5.18 -8.15
CA PHE A 190 -11.88 -5.32 -6.90
C PHE A 190 -12.74 -5.01 -5.66
N GLU A 191 -13.44 -3.88 -5.64
CA GLU A 191 -14.29 -3.47 -4.51
C GLU A 191 -15.38 -4.50 -4.23
N GLN A 192 -16.00 -5.06 -5.27
CA GLN A 192 -17.02 -6.10 -5.09
C GLN A 192 -16.43 -7.38 -4.50
N VAL A 193 -15.20 -7.74 -4.85
CA VAL A 193 -14.49 -8.87 -4.25
C VAL A 193 -14.13 -8.59 -2.80
N VAL A 194 -13.63 -7.38 -2.49
CA VAL A 194 -13.33 -6.96 -1.12
C VAL A 194 -14.57 -7.00 -0.24
N ARG A 195 -15.72 -6.50 -0.72
CA ARG A 195 -16.99 -6.54 0.03
C ARG A 195 -17.38 -7.96 0.45
N ASP A 196 -17.28 -8.93 -0.47
CA ASP A 196 -17.61 -10.32 -0.15
C ASP A 196 -16.57 -10.93 0.80
N TRP A 197 -15.28 -10.60 0.61
CA TRP A 197 -14.19 -11.04 1.48
C TRP A 197 -14.37 -10.56 2.93
N LEU A 198 -14.78 -9.30 3.12
CA LEU A 198 -15.07 -8.76 4.45
C LEU A 198 -16.19 -9.54 5.14
N VAL A 199 -17.27 -9.87 4.42
CA VAL A 199 -18.33 -10.73 4.97
C VAL A 199 -17.80 -12.13 5.27
N ALA A 200 -16.95 -12.70 4.41
CA ALA A 200 -16.33 -14.02 4.61
C ALA A 200 -15.40 -14.07 5.84
N ASN A 201 -14.78 -12.95 6.21
CA ASN A 201 -13.95 -12.85 7.42
C ASN A 201 -14.76 -12.88 8.72
N TYR A 202 -16.07 -12.59 8.65
CA TYR A 202 -16.95 -12.63 9.82
C TYR A 202 -17.76 -13.94 9.88
N VAL A 203 -18.30 -14.39 8.76
CA VAL A 203 -19.26 -15.51 8.70
C VAL A 203 -18.56 -16.86 8.91
N ARG A 204 -19.05 -17.66 9.87
CA ARG A 204 -18.40 -18.93 10.27
C ARG A 204 -18.89 -20.18 9.53
N SER A 205 -20.18 -20.23 9.19
CA SER A 205 -20.82 -21.45 8.65
C SER A 205 -21.65 -21.17 7.40
N PRO A 206 -21.07 -20.55 6.36
CA PRO A 206 -21.79 -20.32 5.13
C PRO A 206 -22.00 -21.65 4.37
N GLY A 207 -23.03 -21.73 3.54
CA GLY A 207 -23.23 -22.88 2.64
C GLY A 207 -22.03 -23.09 1.69
N ALA A 208 -21.84 -24.32 1.19
CA ALA A 208 -20.67 -24.70 0.39
C ALA A 208 -20.42 -23.80 -0.84
N ASP A 209 -21.49 -23.36 -1.50
CA ASP A 209 -21.42 -22.50 -2.70
C ASP A 209 -21.45 -20.99 -2.39
N SER A 210 -21.58 -20.62 -1.11
CA SER A 210 -21.79 -19.23 -0.69
C SER A 210 -20.57 -18.35 -0.99
N PRO A 211 -20.74 -17.13 -1.56
CA PRO A 211 -19.66 -16.15 -1.75
C PRO A 211 -18.85 -15.90 -0.48
N TYR A 212 -19.46 -16.07 0.69
CA TYR A 212 -18.86 -15.79 1.99
C TYR A 212 -18.17 -16.99 2.63
N ARG A 213 -17.95 -18.09 1.87
CA ARG A 213 -17.11 -19.19 2.33
C ARG A 213 -15.72 -18.67 2.69
N GLY A 214 -15.41 -18.74 4.00
CA GLY A 214 -14.11 -18.42 4.55
C GLY A 214 -13.07 -19.51 4.24
N TYR A 215 -12.11 -19.68 5.14
CA TYR A 215 -10.88 -20.41 4.84
C TYR A 215 -10.85 -21.81 5.48
N ASP A 216 -10.44 -22.80 4.70
CA ASP A 216 -10.24 -24.15 5.23
C ASP A 216 -9.12 -24.14 6.30
N GLY A 217 -9.45 -24.64 7.48
CA GLY A 217 -8.52 -24.77 8.61
C GLY A 217 -8.32 -23.52 9.46
N LEU A 218 -9.07 -22.44 9.23
CA LEU A 218 -9.10 -21.25 10.10
C LEU A 218 -10.46 -21.13 10.79
N THR A 219 -10.47 -20.90 12.10
CA THR A 219 -11.69 -20.94 12.94
C THR A 219 -12.08 -19.61 13.59
N GLY A 220 -11.31 -18.54 13.36
CA GLY A 220 -11.57 -17.19 13.86
C GLY A 220 -12.58 -16.41 13.01
N ARG A 221 -13.06 -15.29 13.57
CA ARG A 221 -13.85 -14.27 12.84
C ARG A 221 -13.34 -12.87 13.17
N SER A 222 -13.67 -11.88 12.34
CA SER A 222 -13.34 -10.49 12.58
C SER A 222 -13.88 -9.98 13.92
N GLY A 223 -13.05 -9.21 14.63
CA GLY A 223 -13.42 -8.49 15.84
C GLY A 223 -14.56 -7.52 15.56
N ALA A 224 -15.50 -7.44 16.50
CA ALA A 224 -16.71 -6.64 16.33
C ALA A 224 -17.12 -5.96 17.64
N THR A 225 -17.76 -4.80 17.50
CA THR A 225 -18.34 -4.06 18.62
C THR A 225 -19.82 -4.39 18.74
N ARG A 226 -20.25 -4.79 19.94
CA ARG A 226 -21.66 -5.11 20.19
C ARG A 226 -22.46 -3.88 20.59
N VAL A 227 -23.61 -3.69 19.97
CA VAL A 227 -24.60 -2.69 20.38
C VAL A 227 -25.15 -3.05 21.76
N SER A 228 -24.99 -2.15 22.73
CA SER A 228 -25.43 -2.35 24.11
C SER A 228 -26.90 -1.99 24.35
N SER A 229 -27.40 -0.96 23.67
CA SER A 229 -28.79 -0.50 23.76
C SER A 229 -29.18 0.31 22.52
N LEU A 230 -30.49 0.48 22.29
CA LEU A 230 -31.02 1.34 21.22
C LEU A 230 -31.70 2.58 21.84
N PRO A 231 -31.48 3.80 21.30
CA PRO A 231 -30.61 4.09 20.15
C PRO A 231 -29.12 3.98 20.50
N TYR A 232 -28.34 3.49 19.53
CA TYR A 232 -26.88 3.42 19.54
C TYR A 232 -26.35 4.44 18.54
N ARG A 233 -25.38 5.27 18.96
CA ARG A 233 -24.69 6.20 18.07
C ARG A 233 -23.19 6.11 18.33
N ARG A 234 -22.40 5.98 17.26
CA ARG A 234 -20.93 5.95 17.30
C ARG A 234 -20.38 6.84 16.20
N ALA A 235 -19.43 7.69 16.56
CA ALA A 235 -18.54 8.34 15.61
C ALA A 235 -17.19 7.63 15.68
N ASP A 236 -16.61 7.32 14.53
CA ASP A 236 -15.32 6.63 14.43
C ASP A 236 -14.65 6.94 13.09
N THR A 237 -13.50 6.31 12.83
CA THR A 237 -12.85 6.33 11.53
C THR A 237 -12.65 4.92 11.00
N VAL A 238 -12.60 4.78 9.67
CA VAL A 238 -12.30 3.51 9.01
C VAL A 238 -11.26 3.71 7.92
N HIS A 239 -10.30 2.80 7.80
CA HIS A 239 -9.32 2.79 6.73
C HIS A 239 -9.92 2.28 5.42
N SER A 240 -9.28 2.61 4.29
CA SER A 240 -9.70 2.07 3.00
C SER A 240 -9.42 0.57 2.96
N TYR A 241 -10.41 -0.22 2.53
CA TYR A 241 -10.36 -1.69 2.49
C TYR A 241 -10.09 -2.39 3.84
N GLY A 242 -10.12 -1.66 4.94
CA GLY A 242 -10.35 -2.17 6.29
C GLY A 242 -11.85 -2.19 6.61
N ALA A 243 -12.24 -2.75 7.76
CA ALA A 243 -13.63 -2.72 8.19
C ALA A 243 -13.87 -2.69 9.70
N ASP A 244 -14.89 -1.93 10.08
CA ASP A 244 -15.53 -1.96 11.39
C ASP A 244 -16.78 -2.85 11.38
N TYR A 245 -16.86 -3.80 12.31
CA TYR A 245 -18.02 -4.69 12.47
C TYR A 245 -18.83 -4.30 13.70
N ILE A 246 -20.14 -4.11 13.52
CA ILE A 246 -21.08 -3.77 14.58
C ILE A 246 -22.15 -4.88 14.71
N GLU A 247 -22.19 -5.56 15.85
CA GLU A 247 -23.17 -6.61 16.13
C GLU A 247 -24.47 -6.02 16.68
N ILE A 248 -25.58 -6.29 16.01
CA ILE A 248 -26.93 -5.93 16.45
C ILE A 248 -27.56 -7.14 17.15
N PRO A 249 -27.95 -7.03 18.44
CA PRO A 249 -28.63 -8.11 19.14
C PRO A 249 -30.06 -8.33 18.63
N ALA A 250 -30.66 -9.46 18.99
CA ALA A 250 -32.07 -9.70 18.72
C ALA A 250 -32.97 -8.59 19.30
N THR A 251 -34.00 -8.21 18.55
CA THR A 251 -35.00 -7.24 18.96
C THR A 251 -36.35 -7.54 18.31
N ASP A 252 -37.44 -7.25 19.02
CA ASP A 252 -38.80 -7.50 18.57
C ASP A 252 -39.32 -6.44 17.57
N SER A 253 -38.55 -5.38 17.32
CA SER A 253 -38.90 -4.29 16.43
C SER A 253 -38.01 -4.24 15.20
N GLU A 254 -38.50 -3.59 14.14
CA GLU A 254 -37.62 -3.17 13.05
C GLU A 254 -36.54 -2.21 13.56
N VAL A 255 -35.38 -2.26 12.93
CA VAL A 255 -34.22 -1.43 13.22
C VAL A 255 -33.90 -0.58 12.00
N ALA A 256 -33.62 0.70 12.24
CA ALA A 256 -33.06 1.62 11.27
C ALA A 256 -31.56 1.75 11.52
N VAL A 257 -30.76 1.51 10.48
CA VAL A 257 -29.32 1.79 10.44
C VAL A 257 -29.12 3.00 9.55
N GLU A 258 -28.54 4.07 10.10
CA GLU A 258 -28.23 5.32 9.43
C GLU A 258 -26.73 5.55 9.46
N PHE A 259 -26.16 5.87 8.30
CA PHE A 259 -24.74 6.10 8.11
C PHE A 259 -24.52 7.50 7.52
N GLU A 260 -23.48 8.18 8.01
CA GLU A 260 -22.97 9.44 7.47
C GLU A 260 -21.44 9.38 7.46
N GLY A 261 -20.83 9.35 6.28
CA GLY A 261 -19.38 9.37 6.09
C GLY A 261 -18.82 10.77 5.81
N ALA A 262 -17.50 10.91 5.90
CA ALA A 262 -16.82 12.13 5.49
C ALA A 262 -17.02 12.41 3.98
N ARG A 263 -17.10 13.70 3.62
CA ARG A 263 -17.28 14.14 2.22
C ARG A 263 -15.96 14.36 1.49
N THR A 264 -14.90 14.56 2.25
CA THR A 264 -13.55 14.85 1.75
C THR A 264 -12.53 14.16 2.64
N ALA A 265 -11.45 13.65 2.06
CA ALA A 265 -10.26 13.19 2.77
C ALA A 265 -9.00 13.64 2.04
N ALA A 266 -7.90 13.72 2.79
CA ALA A 266 -6.58 13.95 2.21
C ALA A 266 -6.07 12.69 1.48
N ILE A 267 -5.26 12.90 0.44
CA ILE A 267 -4.55 11.83 -0.27
C ILE A 267 -3.33 11.42 0.56
N ALA A 268 -2.50 12.41 0.91
CA ALA A 268 -1.23 12.26 1.61
C ALA A 268 -0.87 13.57 2.33
N GLY A 269 -0.12 13.50 3.43
CA GLY A 269 0.45 14.71 4.05
C GLY A 269 -0.53 15.84 4.42
N PRO A 270 -0.02 17.06 4.70
CA PRO A 270 -0.82 18.25 4.97
C PRO A 270 -1.46 18.85 3.70
N ALA A 271 -2.41 19.78 3.89
CA ALA A 271 -2.94 20.61 2.80
C ALA A 271 -1.81 21.40 2.09
N PRO A 272 -2.03 21.90 0.85
CA PRO A 272 -1.06 22.76 0.14
C PRO A 272 -0.48 23.86 1.03
N ALA A 273 0.81 24.16 0.86
CA ALA A 273 1.51 25.10 1.73
C ALA A 273 0.99 26.52 1.52
N GLU A 274 0.72 26.86 0.27
CA GLU A 274 0.09 28.10 -0.15
C GLU A 274 -1.02 27.78 -1.18
N GLY A 275 -1.96 28.71 -1.37
CA GLY A 275 -3.00 28.53 -2.38
C GLY A 275 -3.89 27.29 -2.18
N ALA A 276 -4.27 26.66 -3.28
CA ALA A 276 -5.19 25.51 -3.33
C ALA A 276 -4.58 24.28 -4.00
N TRP A 277 -3.40 24.38 -4.60
CA TRP A 277 -2.74 23.29 -5.32
C TRP A 277 -1.30 23.13 -4.88
N GLN A 278 -0.79 21.90 -4.99
CA GLN A 278 0.62 21.57 -4.78
C GLN A 278 1.06 20.54 -5.82
N TRP A 279 2.36 20.38 -5.99
CA TRP A 279 2.94 19.22 -6.66
C TRP A 279 3.19 18.11 -5.64
N TRP A 280 2.64 16.93 -5.86
CA TRP A 280 2.89 15.75 -5.05
C TRP A 280 3.59 14.69 -5.88
N SER A 281 4.61 14.03 -5.34
CA SER A 281 5.43 13.02 -6.04
C SER A 281 4.67 11.79 -6.50
N ASN A 282 3.40 11.66 -6.08
CA ASN A 282 2.71 10.39 -6.01
C ASN A 282 3.43 9.43 -5.04
N ARG A 283 2.92 8.21 -4.89
CA ARG A 283 3.52 7.18 -4.06
C ARG A 283 3.51 5.81 -4.73
N GLY A 284 4.42 4.95 -4.28
CA GLY A 284 4.50 3.56 -4.69
C GLY A 284 5.92 3.02 -4.54
N ASP A 285 6.05 1.71 -4.69
CA ASP A 285 7.34 1.00 -4.67
C ASP A 285 7.97 1.10 -6.06
N VAL A 286 9.28 1.20 -6.22
CA VAL A 286 9.96 1.29 -7.52
C VAL A 286 9.41 2.43 -8.38
N VAL A 287 9.15 3.59 -7.76
CA VAL A 287 8.74 4.80 -8.50
C VAL A 287 9.96 5.68 -8.79
N ASP A 288 9.85 6.41 -9.89
CA ASP A 288 10.86 7.37 -10.37
C ASP A 288 10.08 8.57 -10.92
N SER A 289 9.56 9.37 -9.98
CA SER A 289 8.72 10.52 -10.29
C SER A 289 9.60 11.74 -10.52
N ARG A 290 9.41 12.43 -11.65
CA ARG A 290 10.15 13.63 -12.04
C ARG A 290 9.22 14.81 -12.26
N LEU A 291 9.69 16.00 -11.87
CA LEU A 291 9.07 17.28 -12.17
C LEU A 291 10.15 18.21 -12.71
N THR A 292 10.15 18.44 -14.03
CA THR A 292 11.25 19.13 -14.72
C THR A 292 10.78 20.43 -15.36
N ARG A 293 11.57 21.51 -15.25
CA ARG A 293 11.31 22.78 -15.93
C ARG A 293 12.57 23.37 -16.52
N ARG A 294 12.43 23.94 -17.72
CA ARG A 294 13.48 24.78 -18.31
C ARG A 294 13.45 26.19 -17.74
N LEU A 295 14.61 26.69 -17.34
CA LEU A 295 14.80 28.06 -16.84
C LEU A 295 15.96 28.72 -17.59
N ASP A 296 15.76 29.96 -18.03
CA ASP A 296 16.85 30.78 -18.57
C ASP A 296 17.36 31.71 -17.46
N LEU A 297 18.44 31.31 -16.78
CA LEU A 297 18.94 32.02 -15.60
C LEU A 297 19.70 33.29 -16.02
N PRO A 298 19.39 34.48 -15.44
CA PRO A 298 20.10 35.70 -15.76
C PRO A 298 21.53 35.67 -15.20
N ALA A 299 22.43 36.48 -15.78
CA ALA A 299 23.81 36.62 -15.31
C ALA A 299 23.87 37.53 -14.06
N LEU A 300 23.37 37.05 -12.92
CA LEU A 300 23.36 37.75 -11.64
C LEU A 300 24.46 37.21 -10.71
N GLN A 301 24.90 38.04 -9.77
CA GLN A 301 25.90 37.66 -8.75
C GLN A 301 25.35 36.71 -7.68
N ARG A 302 24.03 36.59 -7.60
CA ARG A 302 23.33 35.70 -6.68
C ARG A 302 22.05 35.21 -7.32
N LEU A 303 21.81 33.91 -7.25
CA LEU A 303 20.55 33.27 -7.64
C LEU A 303 20.21 32.22 -6.59
N THR A 304 19.02 32.32 -6.01
CA THR A 304 18.55 31.39 -4.98
C THR A 304 17.28 30.71 -5.46
N LEU A 305 17.27 29.37 -5.49
CA LEU A 305 16.03 28.61 -5.57
C LEU A 305 15.45 28.50 -4.16
N SER A 306 14.20 28.91 -3.96
CA SER A 306 13.46 28.73 -2.72
C SER A 306 12.13 28.03 -2.98
N PHE A 307 11.70 27.15 -2.09
CA PHE A 307 10.42 26.45 -2.20
C PHE A 307 9.95 25.93 -0.83
N LYS A 308 8.66 25.63 -0.73
CA LYS A 308 8.10 24.84 0.36
C LYS A 308 8.28 23.36 0.04
N LEU A 309 8.80 22.62 1.00
CA LEU A 309 9.05 21.20 0.90
C LEU A 309 8.38 20.46 2.05
N TRP A 310 7.66 19.40 1.75
CA TRP A 310 7.17 18.43 2.72
C TRP A 310 7.59 17.04 2.24
N PHE A 311 8.11 16.18 3.13
CA PHE A 311 8.43 14.81 2.77
C PHE A 311 8.19 13.86 3.95
N ASP A 312 7.63 12.70 3.63
CA ASP A 312 7.45 11.55 4.53
C ASP A 312 7.75 10.29 3.72
N THR A 313 8.95 9.74 3.88
CA THR A 313 9.61 8.77 3.00
C THR A 313 10.34 7.72 3.83
N GLU A 314 10.59 6.51 3.30
CA GLU A 314 11.37 5.52 4.04
C GLU A 314 12.84 5.98 4.21
N ARG A 315 13.25 6.19 5.46
CA ARG A 315 14.53 6.81 5.77
C ARG A 315 15.72 5.93 5.36
N GLY A 316 16.50 6.40 4.39
CA GLY A 316 17.69 5.72 3.88
C GLY A 316 17.41 4.69 2.77
N PHE A 317 16.18 4.64 2.27
CA PHE A 317 15.74 3.74 1.20
C PHE A 317 15.08 4.55 0.08
N ASP A 318 14.14 5.43 0.45
CA ASP A 318 13.48 6.38 -0.45
C ASP A 318 14.19 7.73 -0.43
N TYR A 319 14.33 8.34 -1.61
CA TYR A 319 15.09 9.57 -1.77
C TYR A 319 14.43 10.56 -2.73
N CYS A 320 14.38 11.82 -2.31
CA CYS A 320 14.07 12.94 -3.20
C CYS A 320 15.33 13.78 -3.47
N TYR A 321 15.50 14.18 -4.71
CA TYR A 321 16.62 14.99 -5.20
C TYR A 321 16.11 16.29 -5.80
N VAL A 322 16.93 17.32 -5.70
CA VAL A 322 16.84 18.50 -6.56
C VAL A 322 18.07 18.48 -7.45
N GLU A 323 17.87 18.57 -8.75
CA GLU A 323 18.92 18.40 -9.73
C GLU A 323 18.87 19.48 -10.79
N ILE A 324 20.03 19.71 -11.40
CA ILE A 324 20.16 20.69 -12.47
C ILE A 324 21.01 20.14 -13.61
N SER A 325 20.60 20.47 -14.83
CA SER A 325 21.33 20.16 -16.05
C SER A 325 21.57 21.44 -16.84
N ASP A 326 22.83 21.71 -17.19
CA ASP A 326 23.22 22.82 -18.08
C ASP A 326 23.63 22.33 -19.49
N ASP A 327 23.35 21.06 -19.80
CA ASP A 327 23.71 20.39 -21.04
C ASP A 327 22.51 19.77 -21.79
N ASN A 328 21.31 20.26 -21.47
CA ASN A 328 20.02 19.88 -22.04
C ASN A 328 19.61 18.43 -21.69
N GLY A 329 19.83 18.03 -20.44
CA GLY A 329 19.39 16.77 -19.86
C GLY A 329 20.30 15.57 -20.16
N ARG A 330 21.52 15.81 -20.69
CA ARG A 330 22.49 14.73 -20.96
C ARG A 330 23.20 14.29 -19.69
N SER A 331 23.41 15.21 -18.76
CA SER A 331 23.89 14.94 -17.40
C SER A 331 23.16 15.82 -16.39
N TRP A 332 23.09 15.31 -15.16
CA TRP A 332 22.41 15.96 -14.04
C TRP A 332 23.36 16.07 -12.86
N THR A 333 23.36 17.23 -12.22
CA THR A 333 24.08 17.47 -10.96
C THR A 333 23.07 17.57 -9.84
N VAL A 334 23.20 16.71 -8.83
CA VAL A 334 22.43 16.78 -7.59
C VAL A 334 22.86 18.02 -6.80
N LEU A 335 21.89 18.84 -6.41
CA LEU A 335 22.08 20.06 -5.64
C LEU A 335 21.91 19.82 -4.15
N SER A 336 22.75 20.46 -3.34
CA SER A 336 22.65 20.44 -1.88
C SER A 336 21.68 21.51 -1.38
N GLY A 337 20.72 21.11 -0.55
CA GLY A 337 19.81 22.02 0.15
C GLY A 337 20.10 22.11 1.65
N ARG A 338 19.35 22.96 2.33
CA ARG A 338 19.39 23.14 3.79
C ARG A 338 18.96 21.89 4.53
N HIS A 339 17.97 21.16 4.00
CA HIS A 339 17.40 19.97 4.64
C HIS A 339 17.87 18.65 4.00
N SER A 340 18.78 18.69 3.02
CA SER A 340 19.31 17.49 2.38
C SER A 340 20.39 16.81 3.24
N THR A 341 20.60 15.52 3.02
CA THR A 341 21.61 14.70 3.71
C THR A 341 22.36 13.78 2.74
N ALA A 342 23.58 13.39 3.10
CA ALA A 342 24.37 12.38 2.40
C ALA A 342 24.14 10.95 2.93
N LEU A 343 23.03 10.69 3.65
CA LEU A 343 22.75 9.39 4.24
C LEU A 343 22.65 8.31 3.15
N ASN A 344 23.57 7.35 3.17
CA ASN A 344 23.62 6.25 2.21
C ASN A 344 24.04 4.93 2.88
N ASN A 345 23.30 4.52 3.91
CA ASN A 345 23.53 3.27 4.63
C ASN A 345 23.24 2.03 3.78
N THR A 346 22.37 2.14 2.79
CA THR A 346 21.92 1.05 1.90
C THR A 346 22.72 0.97 0.60
N GLY A 347 23.47 2.01 0.26
CA GLY A 347 24.16 2.12 -1.03
C GLY A 347 23.24 2.58 -2.18
N LEU A 348 21.98 2.92 -1.89
CA LEU A 348 20.96 3.30 -2.88
C LEU A 348 20.95 4.81 -3.20
N SER A 349 21.58 5.67 -2.39
CA SER A 349 21.56 7.11 -2.64
C SER A 349 22.54 7.56 -3.73
N PHE A 350 22.08 8.45 -4.61
CA PHE A 350 22.89 9.14 -5.62
C PHE A 350 23.60 10.41 -5.14
N GLY A 351 23.42 10.84 -3.88
CA GLY A 351 24.08 12.03 -3.36
C GLY A 351 23.33 12.72 -2.21
N GLN A 352 23.29 14.05 -2.25
CA GLN A 352 22.53 14.86 -1.31
C GLN A 352 21.04 14.73 -1.61
N ALA A 353 20.27 14.27 -0.63
CA ALA A 353 18.87 13.92 -0.83
C ALA A 353 18.02 14.24 0.40
N TYR A 354 16.71 14.29 0.19
CA TYR A 354 15.72 14.30 1.25
C TYR A 354 15.22 12.88 1.46
N THR A 355 15.27 12.41 2.71
CA THR A 355 14.85 11.07 3.10
C THR A 355 14.42 11.05 4.56
N GLY A 356 13.48 10.18 4.93
CA GLY A 356 12.81 10.21 6.22
C GLY A 356 11.69 11.23 6.24
N ARG A 357 11.71 12.15 7.22
CA ARG A 357 10.59 13.05 7.49
C ARG A 357 11.01 14.51 7.63
N SER A 358 10.26 15.43 7.02
CA SER A 358 10.47 16.88 7.16
C SER A 358 9.92 17.43 8.47
N GLY A 359 10.59 18.44 9.02
CA GLY A 359 10.22 19.07 10.30
C GLY A 359 10.69 18.28 11.53
N ASP A 360 10.55 18.90 12.71
CA ASP A 360 11.02 18.33 13.99
C ASP A 360 9.90 17.64 14.80
N GLY A 361 8.65 17.78 14.34
CA GLY A 361 7.46 17.26 14.99
C GLY A 361 7.29 15.75 14.87
N PRO A 362 6.29 15.17 15.55
CA PRO A 362 5.94 13.76 15.46
C PRO A 362 5.29 13.38 14.12
N ASN A 363 4.92 14.37 13.30
CA ASN A 363 4.41 14.21 11.94
C ASN A 363 5.23 15.10 11.00
N ALA A 364 5.20 14.78 9.71
CA ALA A 364 5.88 15.55 8.68
C ALA A 364 5.22 16.92 8.48
N GLU A 365 6.02 17.97 8.36
CA GLU A 365 5.55 19.36 8.21
C GLU A 365 6.21 20.06 7.02
N TRP A 366 5.54 21.07 6.47
CA TRP A 366 6.13 21.93 5.44
C TRP A 366 7.32 22.71 6.01
N VAL A 367 8.47 22.65 5.34
CA VAL A 367 9.68 23.40 5.65
C VAL A 367 10.08 24.32 4.50
N ASP A 368 10.79 25.40 4.82
CA ASP A 368 11.37 26.32 3.84
C ASP A 368 12.75 25.84 3.39
N GLU A 369 12.85 25.51 2.10
CA GLU A 369 14.09 25.06 1.48
C GLU A 369 14.72 26.16 0.61
N GLN A 370 16.05 26.19 0.57
CA GLN A 370 16.88 27.10 -0.21
C GLN A 370 18.10 26.40 -0.79
N ILE A 371 18.34 26.62 -2.08
CA ILE A 371 19.47 26.06 -2.83
C ILE A 371 20.15 27.18 -3.63
N ASP A 372 21.49 27.22 -3.61
CA ASP A 372 22.27 28.18 -4.37
C ASP A 372 22.36 27.77 -5.86
N LEU A 373 21.83 28.63 -6.74
CA LEU A 373 21.90 28.48 -8.20
C LEU A 373 22.95 29.38 -8.84
N THR A 374 23.67 30.20 -8.06
CA THR A 374 24.69 31.14 -8.56
C THR A 374 25.74 30.50 -9.48
N PRO A 375 26.20 29.24 -9.27
CA PRO A 375 27.14 28.58 -10.19
C PRO A 375 26.62 28.41 -11.63
N TYR A 376 25.31 28.52 -11.84
CA TYR A 376 24.64 28.36 -13.13
C TYR A 376 24.14 29.69 -13.73
N ALA A 377 24.49 30.83 -13.12
CA ALA A 377 24.07 32.14 -13.59
C ALA A 377 24.47 32.39 -15.05
N GLY A 378 23.55 32.98 -15.82
CA GLY A 378 23.74 33.28 -17.25
C GLY A 378 23.60 32.09 -18.19
N LYS A 379 23.19 30.91 -17.70
CA LYS A 379 22.98 29.72 -18.52
C LYS A 379 21.49 29.35 -18.63
N PRO A 380 21.05 28.79 -19.77
CA PRO A 380 19.84 28.00 -19.78
C PRO A 380 20.06 26.67 -19.04
N VAL A 381 19.13 26.30 -18.18
CA VAL A 381 19.19 25.06 -17.38
C VAL A 381 17.87 24.30 -17.41
N LEU A 382 17.92 23.01 -17.12
CA LEU A 382 16.77 22.23 -16.66
C LEU A 382 16.90 22.07 -15.14
N LEU A 383 15.87 22.46 -14.40
CA LEU A 383 15.72 22.18 -12.98
C LEU A 383 14.77 20.99 -12.82
N ARG A 384 15.13 20.00 -11.99
CA ARG A 384 14.33 18.80 -11.76
C ARG A 384 14.19 18.51 -10.28
N PHE A 385 12.99 18.13 -9.87
CA PHE A 385 12.75 17.39 -8.64
C PHE A 385 12.53 15.92 -9.03
N GLU A 386 13.23 15.00 -8.37
CA GLU A 386 13.16 13.57 -8.67
C GLU A 386 12.95 12.80 -7.37
N TYR A 387 11.92 11.94 -7.31
CA TYR A 387 11.63 11.08 -6.18
C TYR A 387 11.75 9.61 -6.60
N VAL A 388 12.65 8.89 -5.94
CA VAL A 388 13.00 7.50 -6.25
C VAL A 388 12.76 6.64 -5.01
N THR A 389 12.04 5.53 -5.17
CA THR A 389 11.79 4.54 -4.10
C THR A 389 12.38 3.19 -4.43
N ASP A 390 12.65 2.40 -3.40
CA ASP A 390 13.06 1.01 -3.54
C ASP A 390 11.86 0.07 -3.76
N ASP A 391 12.05 -1.25 -3.78
CA ASP A 391 10.98 -2.20 -4.07
C ASP A 391 10.17 -2.68 -2.85
N ALA A 392 10.38 -2.02 -1.71
CA ALA A 392 9.78 -2.34 -0.42
C ALA A 392 8.89 -1.19 0.07
N TYR A 393 8.88 -0.90 1.37
CA TYR A 393 7.93 0.00 2.00
C TYR A 393 8.06 1.45 1.49
N ASN A 394 6.95 2.07 1.08
CA ASN A 394 6.88 3.52 0.81
C ASN A 394 6.01 4.26 1.84
N ALA A 395 6.45 5.45 2.25
CA ALA A 395 5.64 6.40 3.03
C ALA A 395 4.87 7.38 2.10
N ASP A 396 4.36 8.50 2.63
CA ASP A 396 3.37 9.38 1.94
C ASP A 396 3.95 10.17 0.75
N GLY A 397 5.27 10.17 0.58
CA GLY A 397 5.98 10.75 -0.55
C GLY A 397 6.42 12.19 -0.26
N VAL A 398 6.40 13.02 -1.30
CA VAL A 398 6.97 14.38 -1.29
C VAL A 398 5.99 15.38 -1.86
N GLY A 399 5.85 16.52 -1.19
CA GLY A 399 5.10 17.69 -1.64
C GLY A 399 6.03 18.86 -1.87
N ILE A 400 5.80 19.58 -2.98
CA ILE A 400 6.55 20.77 -3.37
C ILE A 400 5.56 21.86 -3.73
N ASP A 401 5.80 23.06 -3.21
CA ASP A 401 4.94 24.22 -3.42
C ASP A 401 5.75 25.52 -3.36
N ALA A 402 5.17 26.64 -3.79
CA ALA A 402 5.75 27.98 -3.76
C ALA A 402 7.20 28.06 -4.30
N ILE A 403 7.45 27.46 -5.46
CA ILE A 403 8.77 27.43 -6.11
C ILE A 403 9.11 28.82 -6.64
N ALA A 404 10.22 29.39 -6.21
CA ALA A 404 10.60 30.75 -6.55
C ALA A 404 12.11 30.90 -6.80
N ILE A 405 12.45 31.85 -7.67
CA ILE A 405 13.79 32.42 -7.79
C ILE A 405 13.63 33.94 -7.69
N PRO A 406 13.66 34.50 -6.47
CA PRO A 406 13.30 35.88 -6.21
C PRO A 406 14.15 36.88 -7.01
N GLU A 407 15.45 36.61 -7.18
CA GLU A 407 16.36 37.51 -7.89
C GLU A 407 16.02 37.72 -9.38
N MET A 408 15.28 36.78 -9.99
CA MET A 408 14.77 36.92 -11.36
C MET A 408 13.26 37.16 -11.44
N GLY A 409 12.58 37.30 -10.30
CA GLY A 409 11.14 37.48 -10.23
C GLY A 409 10.32 36.25 -10.66
N PHE A 410 10.91 35.05 -10.59
CA PHE A 410 10.21 33.80 -10.90
C PHE A 410 9.44 33.29 -9.67
N PHE A 411 8.19 32.89 -9.86
CA PHE A 411 7.33 32.27 -8.84
C PHE A 411 6.32 31.32 -9.49
N ASP A 412 6.13 30.16 -8.88
CA ASP A 412 5.15 29.14 -9.26
C ASP A 412 4.62 28.44 -7.99
N GLY A 413 3.35 28.66 -7.68
CA GLY A 413 2.64 28.01 -6.56
C GLY A 413 1.72 26.87 -7.00
N ALA A 414 2.00 26.22 -8.15
CA ALA A 414 1.18 25.14 -8.73
C ALA A 414 -0.29 25.51 -9.06
N GLU A 415 -0.64 26.80 -9.10
CA GLU A 415 -2.01 27.25 -9.31
C GLU A 415 -2.47 27.14 -10.78
N GLY A 416 -1.56 27.34 -11.74
CA GLY A 416 -1.83 27.18 -13.18
C GLY A 416 -1.78 25.72 -13.65
N SER A 417 -2.28 25.44 -14.86
CA SER A 417 -2.20 24.11 -15.44
C SER A 417 -0.80 23.89 -16.04
N GLU A 418 0.11 23.43 -15.17
CA GLU A 418 1.47 22.97 -15.48
C GLU A 418 2.49 24.06 -15.82
N ASP A 419 2.10 25.29 -16.16
CA ASP A 419 2.93 26.51 -16.21
C ASP A 419 4.33 26.45 -16.88
N GLY A 420 4.69 25.37 -17.60
CA GLY A 420 6.02 25.11 -18.17
C GLY A 420 6.80 23.96 -17.51
N TRP A 421 6.22 23.27 -16.53
CA TRP A 421 6.69 22.02 -15.95
C TRP A 421 6.29 20.82 -16.81
N ILE A 422 7.17 19.83 -16.84
CA ILE A 422 6.95 18.50 -17.39
C ILE A 422 6.88 17.56 -16.19
N ALA A 423 5.69 17.04 -15.91
CA ALA A 423 5.44 16.11 -14.82
C ALA A 423 5.42 14.67 -15.34
N GLU A 424 6.27 13.82 -14.78
CA GLU A 424 6.34 12.40 -15.04
C GLU A 424 6.19 11.69 -13.69
N GLY A 425 5.00 11.22 -13.33
CA GLY A 425 4.73 10.61 -12.03
C GLY A 425 4.34 11.61 -10.93
N PHE A 426 4.92 12.81 -10.90
CA PHE A 426 4.38 13.91 -10.08
C PHE A 426 2.97 14.29 -10.52
N VAL A 427 2.11 14.60 -9.57
CA VAL A 427 0.71 14.96 -9.78
C VAL A 427 0.44 16.31 -9.14
N ARG A 428 -0.12 17.23 -9.92
CA ARG A 428 -0.70 18.47 -9.38
C ARG A 428 -2.03 18.16 -8.70
N THR A 429 -2.13 18.45 -7.41
CA THR A 429 -3.29 18.04 -6.60
C THR A 429 -3.69 19.10 -5.59
N ARG A 430 -4.98 19.12 -5.25
CA ARG A 430 -5.50 19.86 -4.10
C ARG A 430 -5.33 19.12 -2.78
N ASN A 431 -4.80 17.89 -2.85
CA ASN A 431 -4.76 16.94 -1.74
C ASN A 431 -6.14 16.65 -1.14
N VAL A 432 -7.15 16.49 -2.01
CA VAL A 432 -8.52 16.16 -1.61
C VAL A 432 -9.08 15.09 -2.55
N VAL A 433 -9.61 14.02 -1.96
CA VAL A 433 -10.43 13.00 -2.62
C VAL A 433 -11.81 12.95 -1.98
N VAL A 434 -12.79 12.43 -2.73
CA VAL A 434 -14.11 12.09 -2.19
C VAL A 434 -14.05 10.65 -1.67
N PRO A 435 -14.16 10.44 -0.35
CA PRO A 435 -14.15 9.10 0.22
C PRO A 435 -15.34 8.29 -0.28
N ARG A 436 -15.14 6.99 -0.45
CA ARG A 436 -16.19 6.02 -0.76
C ARG A 436 -16.29 5.02 0.37
N TYR A 437 -17.50 4.53 0.61
CA TYR A 437 -17.77 3.55 1.65
C TYR A 437 -18.66 2.42 1.12
N SER A 438 -18.55 1.24 1.72
CA SER A 438 -19.63 0.27 1.74
C SER A 438 -20.10 0.03 3.16
N VAL A 439 -21.43 -0.01 3.30
CA VAL A 439 -22.09 -0.37 4.56
C VAL A 439 -22.97 -1.57 4.27
N GLN A 440 -22.54 -2.73 4.75
CA GLN A 440 -23.19 -4.02 4.50
C GLN A 440 -23.91 -4.51 5.75
N VAL A 441 -25.16 -4.92 5.60
CA VAL A 441 -25.93 -5.59 6.65
C VAL A 441 -26.13 -7.05 6.27
N PHE A 442 -25.76 -7.98 7.14
CA PHE A 442 -25.88 -9.42 6.90
C PHE A 442 -26.20 -10.19 8.19
N ALA A 443 -26.74 -11.40 8.05
CA ALA A 443 -26.94 -12.32 9.16
C ALA A 443 -25.58 -12.93 9.61
N PRO A 444 -25.38 -13.23 10.90
CA PRO A 444 -24.09 -13.74 11.39
C PRO A 444 -23.70 -15.13 10.84
N ASP A 445 -24.66 -15.89 10.30
CA ASP A 445 -24.43 -17.14 9.57
C ASP A 445 -24.25 -16.95 8.05
N GLY A 446 -24.38 -15.71 7.57
CA GLY A 446 -24.32 -15.34 6.15
C GLY A 446 -25.48 -15.85 5.31
N LEU A 447 -26.52 -16.44 5.91
CA LEU A 447 -27.69 -16.89 5.17
C LEU A 447 -28.49 -15.69 4.67
N GLY A 448 -28.95 -15.78 3.42
CA GLY A 448 -29.75 -14.72 2.78
C GLY A 448 -28.94 -13.58 2.14
N GLY A 449 -27.61 -13.65 2.14
CA GLY A 449 -26.78 -12.63 1.48
C GLY A 449 -26.44 -11.44 2.38
N SER A 450 -25.58 -10.54 1.88
CA SER A 450 -25.44 -9.19 2.42
C SER A 450 -26.33 -8.20 1.66
N ARG A 451 -26.75 -7.14 2.35
CA ARG A 451 -27.50 -6.00 1.81
C ARG A 451 -26.66 -4.75 1.96
N LEU A 452 -26.45 -4.01 0.87
CA LEU A 452 -25.82 -2.70 0.92
C LEU A 452 -26.81 -1.63 1.38
N ILE A 453 -26.34 -0.68 2.18
CA ILE A 453 -27.02 0.60 2.37
C ILE A 453 -26.58 1.51 1.22
N GLU A 454 -27.52 1.88 0.35
CA GLU A 454 -27.25 2.83 -0.72
C GLU A 454 -26.92 4.21 -0.12
N LEU A 455 -25.79 4.78 -0.53
CA LEU A 455 -25.31 6.07 -0.07
C LEU A 455 -25.55 7.13 -1.15
N ASP A 456 -25.96 8.33 -0.73
CA ASP A 456 -26.08 9.49 -1.62
C ASP A 456 -24.72 10.16 -1.90
N ALA A 457 -24.72 11.24 -2.69
CA ALA A 457 -23.52 11.99 -3.04
C ALA A 457 -22.82 12.68 -1.86
N ASP A 458 -23.50 12.78 -0.71
CA ASP A 458 -22.99 13.33 0.54
C ASP A 458 -22.53 12.23 1.52
N ASN A 459 -22.41 10.97 1.03
CA ASN A 459 -22.07 9.78 1.81
C ASN A 459 -23.05 9.49 2.96
N ARG A 460 -24.35 9.74 2.73
CA ARG A 460 -25.42 9.43 3.69
C ARG A 460 -26.33 8.32 3.19
N GLY A 461 -26.73 7.43 4.09
CA GLY A 461 -27.62 6.33 3.75
C GLY A 461 -28.42 5.81 4.93
N ARG A 462 -29.53 5.15 4.63
CA ARG A 462 -30.42 4.58 5.64
C ARG A 462 -31.02 3.26 5.18
N LEU A 463 -31.05 2.28 6.07
CA LEU A 463 -31.67 0.98 5.84
C LEU A 463 -32.55 0.58 7.02
N VAL A 464 -33.80 0.21 6.72
CA VAL A 464 -34.72 -0.39 7.71
C VAL A 464 -34.86 -1.87 7.42
N PHE A 465 -34.81 -2.68 8.47
CA PHE A 465 -35.07 -4.12 8.38
C PHE A 465 -35.47 -4.69 9.74
N ARG A 466 -36.07 -5.89 9.71
CA ARG A 466 -36.26 -6.71 10.90
C ARG A 466 -35.07 -7.66 11.04
N PRO A 467 -34.29 -7.61 12.14
CA PRO A 467 -33.23 -8.58 12.38
C PRO A 467 -33.77 -10.01 12.40
N GLY A 468 -32.92 -10.97 11.98
CA GLY A 468 -33.28 -12.39 11.96
C GLY A 468 -33.28 -13.03 13.34
N ALA A 469 -33.34 -14.36 13.38
CA ALA A 469 -33.10 -15.11 14.60
C ALA A 469 -31.65 -14.88 15.06
N ALA A 470 -31.46 -14.71 16.38
CA ALA A 470 -30.11 -14.61 16.92
C ALA A 470 -29.36 -15.94 16.83
N ASN A 471 -28.05 -15.86 16.60
CA ASN A 471 -27.14 -16.98 16.76
C ASN A 471 -26.90 -17.30 18.25
N ALA A 472 -26.05 -18.30 18.52
CA ALA A 472 -25.69 -18.71 19.88
C ALA A 472 -25.06 -17.58 20.73
N ASP A 473 -24.47 -16.57 20.10
CA ASP A 473 -23.89 -15.41 20.77
C ASP A 473 -24.91 -14.29 21.03
N GLY A 474 -26.18 -14.46 20.65
CA GLY A 474 -27.22 -13.43 20.78
C GLY A 474 -27.20 -12.36 19.68
N VAL A 475 -26.43 -12.54 18.61
CA VAL A 475 -26.32 -11.62 17.47
C VAL A 475 -27.38 -11.97 16.44
N ALA A 476 -28.18 -11.00 16.01
CA ALA A 476 -29.23 -11.18 15.00
C ALA A 476 -28.89 -10.57 13.63
N ALA A 477 -28.01 -9.56 13.61
CA ALA A 477 -27.48 -8.97 12.39
C ALA A 477 -26.11 -8.34 12.66
N VAL A 478 -25.35 -8.11 11.60
CA VAL A 478 -24.04 -7.47 11.63
C VAL A 478 -24.03 -6.37 10.60
N VAL A 479 -23.49 -5.20 10.97
CA VAL A 479 -23.17 -4.12 10.04
C VAL A 479 -21.65 -4.11 9.87
N ALA A 480 -21.16 -4.30 8.64
CA ALA A 480 -19.76 -4.06 8.28
C ALA A 480 -19.66 -2.72 7.55
N ILE A 481 -18.82 -1.83 8.06
CA ILE A 481 -18.51 -0.53 7.46
C ILE A 481 -17.09 -0.59 6.95
N ALA A 482 -16.87 -0.26 5.67
CA ALA A 482 -15.55 -0.28 5.05
C ALA A 482 -15.34 0.97 4.21
N GLY A 483 -14.12 1.51 4.23
CA GLY A 483 -13.69 2.48 3.22
C GLY A 483 -13.39 1.78 1.88
N GLU A 484 -13.58 2.48 0.76
CA GLU A 484 -13.36 1.95 -0.59
C GLU A 484 -12.54 2.89 -1.48
N THR A 485 -11.79 3.79 -0.86
CA THR A 485 -11.06 4.83 -1.57
C THR A 485 -9.67 4.31 -1.96
N ARG A 486 -9.43 4.12 -3.26
CA ARG A 486 -8.18 3.51 -3.78
C ARG A 486 -6.89 4.22 -3.33
N TYR A 487 -6.92 5.55 -3.25
CA TYR A 487 -5.71 6.39 -3.25
C TYR A 487 -5.44 7.13 -1.94
N THR A 488 -6.00 6.70 -0.80
CA THR A 488 -5.69 7.29 0.51
C THR A 488 -5.35 6.23 1.53
N ARG A 489 -4.42 6.55 2.44
CA ARG A 489 -4.13 5.80 3.67
C ARG A 489 -4.69 6.46 4.91
N ARG A 490 -5.31 7.63 4.74
CA ARG A 490 -5.88 8.36 5.87
C ARG A 490 -7.21 7.69 6.20
N PRO A 491 -7.40 7.21 7.44
CA PRO A 491 -8.69 6.73 7.86
C PRO A 491 -9.68 7.89 7.77
N THR A 492 -10.91 7.56 7.40
CA THR A 492 -11.94 8.55 7.11
C THR A 492 -13.04 8.48 8.16
N GLU A 493 -13.47 9.64 8.64
CA GLU A 493 -14.49 9.73 9.69
C GLU A 493 -15.86 9.27 9.20
N TYR A 494 -16.63 8.66 10.10
CA TYR A 494 -18.04 8.37 9.90
C TYR A 494 -18.83 8.46 11.20
N THR A 495 -20.16 8.57 11.09
CA THR A 495 -21.12 8.40 12.17
C THR A 495 -22.12 7.30 11.79
N LEU A 496 -22.30 6.33 12.69
CA LEU A 496 -23.32 5.30 12.61
C LEU A 496 -24.37 5.53 13.69
N THR A 497 -25.65 5.49 13.30
CA THR A 497 -26.79 5.49 14.23
C THR A 497 -27.64 4.26 13.99
N ILE A 498 -27.96 3.53 15.06
CA ILE A 498 -28.84 2.36 15.03
C ILE A 498 -29.97 2.62 16.02
N ALA A 499 -31.21 2.60 15.56
CA ALA A 499 -32.38 2.87 16.40
C ALA A 499 -33.54 1.96 16.03
N ARG A 500 -34.55 1.86 16.91
CA ARG A 500 -35.82 1.24 16.52
C ARG A 500 -36.46 2.06 15.41
N ALA A 501 -36.91 1.41 14.35
CA ALA A 501 -37.68 2.08 13.31
C ALA A 501 -38.99 2.60 13.93
N ARG A 502 -39.35 3.84 13.61
CA ARG A 502 -40.61 4.45 14.03
C ARG A 502 -41.75 4.04 13.12
#